data_AF-A0A655DSB9-F1
#
_entry.id   AF-A0A655DSB9-F1
#
_cell.length_a   1.000
_cell.length_b   1.000
_cell.length_c   1.000
_cell.angle_alpha   90.00
_cell.angle_beta   90.00
_cell.angle_gamma   90.00
#
_symmetry.space_group_name_H-M   'P 1'
#
loop_
_entity.id
_entity.type
_entity.pdbx_description
1 polymer ?
#
loop_
_entity_poly.entity_id
_entity_poly.type
_entity_poly.pdbx_seq_one_letter_code
_entity_poly.pdbx_strand_id
1 'polypeptide(L)'
;MQGEEKSRALAVLKAALNIQQGEPWQTIRVISEYYPDDSGLFSPLLLNVVKLNPGEAMFLFAETPHAYLQGVALEVMANSDNVLRAGLTPKYIDIPELVANVKFEPKPAGELLTAPVKSGAELDFPIPVDDFAFSLHDLALQETSIGQHSAAILFCVEGEAVLRKDEQRLVLKPGESAFIGADESPVNASGTGRLARVYNKL
;
A
#
# COMPACT_ATOMS: atom_id res chain seq x y z
N MET A 1 -21.32 12.11 17.12
CA MET A 1 -21.72 13.50 16.82
C MET A 1 -22.79 13.51 15.75
N GLN A 2 -23.96 14.10 16.04
CA GLN A 2 -25.06 14.28 15.08
C GLN A 2 -25.52 15.74 15.10
N GLY A 3 -26.11 16.21 13.99
CA GLY A 3 -26.75 17.53 13.90
C GLY A 3 -25.81 18.70 14.20
N GLU A 4 -26.27 19.63 15.04
CA GLU A 4 -25.59 20.91 15.33
C GLU A 4 -24.18 20.75 15.91
N GLU A 5 -23.95 19.71 16.72
CA GLU A 5 -22.64 19.46 17.32
C GLU A 5 -21.57 19.18 16.24
N LYS A 6 -21.94 18.39 15.23
CA LYS A 6 -21.07 18.12 14.07
C LYS A 6 -20.77 19.39 13.29
N SER A 7 -21.81 20.16 12.96
CA SER A 7 -21.66 21.41 12.21
C SER A 7 -20.78 22.41 12.97
N ARG A 8 -20.95 22.52 14.29
CA ARG A 8 -20.12 23.37 15.15
C ARG A 8 -18.66 22.94 15.16
N ALA A 9 -18.39 21.64 15.34
CA ALA A 9 -17.03 21.13 15.35
C ALA A 9 -16.33 21.38 14.00
N LEU A 10 -17.01 21.09 12.89
CA LEU A 10 -16.47 21.34 11.54
C LEU A 10 -16.21 22.83 11.30
N ALA A 11 -17.06 23.73 11.81
CA ALA A 11 -16.82 25.17 11.73
C ALA A 11 -15.55 25.58 12.49
N VAL A 12 -15.32 25.00 13.68
CA VAL A 12 -14.07 25.23 14.46
C VAL A 12 -12.86 24.69 13.69
N LEU A 13 -12.96 23.49 13.11
CA LEU A 13 -11.88 22.93 12.30
C LEU A 13 -11.56 23.83 11.10
N LYS A 14 -12.57 24.28 10.35
CA LYS A 14 -12.40 25.21 9.22
C LYS A 14 -11.74 26.53 9.65
N ALA A 15 -12.10 27.07 10.82
CA ALA A 15 -11.43 28.24 11.36
C ALA A 15 -9.95 27.97 11.68
N ALA A 16 -9.63 26.80 12.25
CA ALA A 16 -8.24 26.39 12.51
C ALA A 16 -7.44 26.25 11.20
N LEU A 17 -8.04 25.75 10.12
CA LEU A 17 -7.38 25.63 8.81
C LEU A 17 -6.98 26.98 8.20
N ASN A 18 -7.59 28.10 8.61
CA ASN A 18 -7.20 29.42 8.12
C ASN A 18 -5.93 29.97 8.77
N ILE A 19 -5.58 29.46 9.96
CA ILE A 19 -4.43 29.96 10.75
C ILE A 19 -3.28 28.95 10.80
N GLN A 20 -3.56 27.65 10.71
CA GLN A 20 -2.55 26.59 10.79
C GLN A 20 -1.92 26.29 9.43
N GLN A 21 -0.59 26.12 9.43
CA GLN A 21 0.22 25.87 8.24
C GLN A 21 0.91 24.50 8.33
N GLY A 22 1.34 23.94 7.19
CA GLY A 22 2.05 22.66 7.13
C GLY A 22 1.16 21.43 7.35
N GLU A 23 1.78 20.27 7.58
CA GLU A 23 1.08 19.02 7.89
C GLU A 23 0.73 18.91 9.39
N PRO A 24 -0.37 18.21 9.75
CA PRO A 24 -1.34 17.53 8.89
C PRO A 24 -2.45 18.47 8.34
N TRP A 25 -2.39 19.77 8.62
CA TRP A 25 -3.43 20.74 8.24
C TRP A 25 -3.60 20.87 6.72
N GLN A 26 -2.50 20.75 5.98
CA GLN A 26 -2.54 20.74 4.52
C GLN A 26 -3.28 19.51 3.99
N THR A 27 -3.04 18.33 4.55
CA THR A 27 -3.81 17.12 4.22
C THR A 27 -5.30 17.30 4.51
N ILE A 28 -5.67 17.92 5.63
CA ILE A 28 -7.09 18.20 5.95
C ILE A 28 -7.71 19.13 4.89
N ARG A 29 -6.97 20.17 4.45
CA ARG A 29 -7.42 21.05 3.36
C ARG A 29 -7.71 20.25 2.08
N VAL A 30 -6.79 19.39 1.66
CA VAL A 30 -6.96 18.52 0.48
C VAL A 30 -8.18 17.62 0.62
N ILE A 31 -8.33 16.91 1.76
CA ILE A 31 -9.49 16.03 1.99
C ILE A 31 -10.80 16.83 1.97
N SER A 32 -10.81 18.05 2.50
CA SER A 32 -12.01 18.89 2.59
C SER A 32 -12.57 19.35 1.24
N GLU A 33 -11.78 19.31 0.17
CA GLU A 33 -12.26 19.58 -1.19
C GLU A 33 -13.25 18.51 -1.67
N TYR A 34 -13.10 17.27 -1.19
CA TYR A 34 -13.93 16.13 -1.56
C TYR A 34 -14.95 15.75 -0.49
N TYR A 35 -14.60 15.97 0.79
CA TYR A 35 -15.38 15.59 1.96
C TYR A 35 -15.64 16.78 2.91
N PRO A 36 -16.23 17.90 2.43
CA PRO A 36 -16.30 19.17 3.17
C PRO A 36 -17.13 19.12 4.45
N ASP A 37 -18.01 18.13 4.57
CA ASP A 37 -18.95 17.95 5.68
C ASP A 37 -18.77 16.61 6.40
N ASP A 38 -17.65 15.91 6.18
CA ASP A 38 -17.37 14.61 6.79
C ASP A 38 -16.62 14.76 8.12
N SER A 39 -17.02 13.98 9.13
CA SER A 39 -16.33 13.98 10.44
C SER A 39 -14.92 13.39 10.35
N GLY A 40 -14.62 12.62 9.31
CA GLY A 40 -13.29 12.11 8.98
C GLY A 40 -12.27 13.21 8.69
N LEU A 41 -12.66 14.47 8.52
CA LEU A 41 -11.71 15.59 8.45
C LEU A 41 -10.86 15.77 9.72
N PHE A 42 -11.30 15.22 10.85
CA PHE A 42 -10.51 15.18 12.08
C PHE A 42 -9.49 14.03 12.11
N SER A 43 -9.59 13.04 11.22
CA SER A 43 -8.72 11.85 11.26
C SER A 43 -7.23 12.15 11.10
N PRO A 44 -6.77 13.13 10.28
CA PRO A 44 -5.35 13.46 10.20
C PRO A 44 -4.76 14.06 11.49
N LEU A 45 -5.60 14.47 12.44
CA LEU A 45 -5.18 14.92 13.77
C LEU A 45 -4.97 13.76 14.75
N LEU A 46 -5.43 12.55 14.39
CA LEU A 46 -5.41 11.35 15.22
C LEU A 46 -4.51 10.26 14.63
N LEU A 47 -4.49 10.15 13.30
CA LEU A 47 -3.76 9.15 12.54
C LEU A 47 -2.52 9.78 11.90
N ASN A 48 -1.46 8.98 11.76
CA ASN A 48 -0.25 9.42 11.07
C ASN A 48 -0.55 9.73 9.59
N VAL A 49 -0.25 10.96 9.17
CA VAL A 49 -0.20 11.33 7.74
C VAL A 49 1.17 10.92 7.19
N VAL A 50 1.17 9.96 6.27
CA VAL A 50 2.41 9.41 5.69
C VAL A 50 2.49 9.74 4.22
N LYS A 51 3.66 10.20 3.78
CA LYS A 51 4.00 10.37 2.36
C LYS A 51 5.09 9.38 1.99
N LEU A 52 4.69 8.31 1.31
CA LEU A 52 5.63 7.30 0.82
C LEU A 52 6.38 7.82 -0.41
N ASN A 53 7.70 7.66 -0.38
CA ASN A 53 8.54 7.82 -1.56
C ASN A 53 8.46 6.56 -2.44
N PRO A 54 8.74 6.67 -3.76
CA PRO A 54 8.78 5.50 -4.63
C PRO A 54 9.74 4.42 -4.09
N GLY A 55 9.23 3.20 -3.89
CA GLY A 55 9.98 2.07 -3.35
C GLY A 55 9.86 1.87 -1.83
N GLU A 56 9.25 2.80 -1.10
CA GLU A 56 8.83 2.56 0.28
C GLU A 56 7.51 1.78 0.32
N ALA A 57 7.30 0.99 1.38
CA ALA A 57 6.10 0.19 1.56
C ALA A 57 5.61 0.25 3.01
N MET A 58 4.32 0.00 3.18
CA MET A 58 3.67 -0.15 4.48
C MET A 58 2.86 -1.44 4.51
N PHE A 59 2.90 -2.15 5.63
CA PHE A 59 1.94 -3.22 5.92
C PHE A 59 0.78 -2.68 6.75
N LEU A 60 -0.44 -2.95 6.30
CA LEU A 60 -1.67 -2.52 6.96
C LEU A 60 -2.11 -3.61 7.93
N PHE A 61 -1.92 -3.36 9.22
CA PHE A 61 -2.30 -4.29 10.27
C PHE A 61 -3.82 -4.34 10.44
N ALA A 62 -4.32 -5.49 10.89
CA ALA A 62 -5.70 -5.62 11.36
C ALA A 62 -6.01 -4.59 12.45
N GLU A 63 -7.29 -4.25 12.60
CA GLU A 63 -7.81 -3.35 13.64
C GLU A 63 -7.20 -1.93 13.62
N THR A 64 -6.55 -1.54 12.51
CA THR A 64 -5.84 -0.26 12.37
C THR A 64 -6.46 0.59 11.26
N PRO A 65 -7.11 1.73 11.59
CA PRO A 65 -7.64 2.63 10.57
C PRO A 65 -6.56 3.17 9.64
N HIS A 66 -6.82 3.16 8.34
CA HIS A 66 -5.94 3.70 7.29
C HIS A 66 -6.77 4.23 6.11
N ALA A 67 -6.16 5.11 5.31
CA ALA A 67 -6.76 5.62 4.09
C ALA A 67 -5.67 5.96 3.06
N TYR A 68 -5.91 5.59 1.80
CA TYR A 68 -5.11 6.08 0.68
C TYR A 68 -5.68 7.40 0.20
N LEU A 69 -4.87 8.46 0.23
CA LEU A 69 -5.33 9.82 -0.03
C LEU A 69 -4.98 10.30 -1.44
N GLN A 70 -3.76 10.02 -1.91
CA GLN A 70 -3.28 10.49 -3.21
C GLN A 70 -2.06 9.68 -3.68
N GLY A 71 -1.98 9.40 -4.98
CA GLY A 71 -0.81 8.80 -5.63
C GLY A 71 -1.13 7.51 -6.38
N VAL A 72 -0.06 6.79 -6.73
CA VAL A 72 -0.12 5.46 -7.36
C VAL A 72 0.76 4.53 -6.53
N ALA A 73 0.23 3.35 -6.19
CA ALA A 73 0.94 2.33 -5.42
C ALA A 73 0.62 0.94 -6.00
N LEU A 74 1.54 0.00 -5.77
CA LEU A 74 1.21 -1.42 -5.89
C LEU A 74 0.58 -1.87 -4.57
N GLU A 75 -0.54 -2.57 -4.66
CA GLU A 75 -1.23 -3.14 -3.50
C GLU A 75 -1.29 -4.66 -3.65
N VAL A 76 -0.92 -5.36 -2.57
CA VAL A 76 -1.00 -6.81 -2.47
C VAL A 76 -1.89 -7.14 -1.29
N MET A 77 -2.94 -7.91 -1.53
CA MET A 77 -3.93 -8.26 -0.52
C MET A 77 -4.40 -9.69 -0.72
N ALA A 78 -4.87 -10.30 0.36
CA ALA A 78 -5.68 -11.52 0.26
C ALA A 78 -6.99 -11.21 -0.49
N ASN A 79 -7.61 -12.23 -1.08
CA ASN A 79 -8.96 -12.12 -1.64
C ASN A 79 -9.99 -12.08 -0.49
N SER A 80 -10.06 -10.95 0.22
CA SER A 80 -11.00 -10.68 1.30
C SER A 80 -11.63 -9.30 1.13
N ASP A 81 -12.91 -9.18 1.45
CA ASP A 81 -13.73 -7.97 1.30
C ASP A 81 -14.23 -7.38 2.63
N ASN A 82 -13.68 -7.86 3.77
CA ASN A 82 -14.06 -7.38 5.10
C ASN A 82 -13.53 -5.95 5.34
N VAL A 83 -14.37 -4.95 5.12
CA VAL A 83 -14.03 -3.53 5.29
C VAL A 83 -15.04 -2.83 6.21
N LEU A 84 -14.57 -2.41 7.39
CA LEU A 84 -15.28 -1.47 8.27
C LEU A 84 -14.84 -0.03 7.94
N ARG A 85 -15.80 0.85 7.68
CA ARG A 85 -15.52 2.25 7.33
C ARG A 85 -15.36 3.10 8.58
N ALA A 86 -14.40 4.02 8.59
CA ALA A 86 -14.11 4.89 9.73
C ALA A 86 -14.26 6.40 9.45
N GLY A 87 -14.81 6.77 8.29
CA GLY A 87 -15.01 8.17 7.86
C GLY A 87 -14.75 8.34 6.37
N LEU A 88 -14.75 9.59 5.91
CA LEU A 88 -14.52 9.95 4.50
C LEU A 88 -15.44 9.19 3.55
N THR A 89 -16.71 9.09 3.93
CA THR A 89 -17.69 8.27 3.22
C THR A 89 -19.10 8.77 3.47
N PRO A 90 -19.96 8.78 2.43
CA PRO A 90 -21.38 9.05 2.63
C PRO A 90 -22.14 7.82 3.14
N LYS A 91 -21.51 6.64 3.21
CA LYS A 91 -22.16 5.39 3.60
C LYS A 91 -22.38 5.34 5.12
N TYR A 92 -23.38 4.57 5.54
CA TYR A 92 -23.60 4.25 6.94
C TYR A 92 -22.34 3.61 7.55
N ILE A 93 -22.04 4.02 8.79
CA ILE A 93 -20.98 3.47 9.62
C ILE A 93 -21.63 2.92 10.88
N ASP A 94 -21.45 1.63 11.12
CA ASP A 94 -21.77 1.02 12.41
C ASP A 94 -20.65 1.35 13.40
N ILE A 95 -20.86 2.40 14.19
CA ILE A 95 -19.84 2.91 15.11
C ILE A 95 -19.52 1.90 16.22
N PRO A 96 -20.51 1.25 16.88
CA PRO A 96 -20.21 0.19 17.85
C PRO A 96 -19.36 -0.94 17.27
N GLU A 97 -19.69 -1.45 16.07
CA GLU A 97 -18.93 -2.51 15.41
C GLU A 97 -17.51 -2.04 15.06
N LEU A 98 -17.38 -0.82 14.52
CA LEU A 98 -16.07 -0.23 14.22
C LEU A 98 -15.20 -0.15 15.49
N VAL A 99 -15.74 0.39 16.58
CA VAL A 99 -14.99 0.56 17.84
C VAL A 99 -14.61 -0.79 18.45
N ALA A 100 -15.45 -1.81 18.30
CA ALA A 100 -15.16 -3.17 18.76
C ALA A 100 -14.00 -3.84 17.99
N ASN A 101 -13.72 -3.39 16.75
CA ASN A 101 -12.68 -3.94 15.87
C ASN A 101 -11.55 -2.93 15.61
N VAL A 102 -11.36 -1.93 16.48
CA VAL A 102 -10.24 -0.98 16.40
C VAL A 102 -9.39 -1.08 17.65
N LYS A 103 -8.09 -1.25 17.44
CA LYS A 103 -7.10 -1.22 18.51
C LYS A 103 -6.61 0.21 18.72
N PHE A 104 -7.03 0.85 19.81
CA PHE A 104 -6.67 2.23 20.14
C PHE A 104 -5.26 2.33 20.77
N GLU A 105 -4.25 1.88 20.05
CA GLU A 105 -2.84 1.95 20.46
C GLU A 105 -2.04 2.82 19.48
N PRO A 106 -1.17 3.72 19.99
CA PRO A 106 -0.35 4.56 19.12
C PRO A 106 0.70 3.73 18.39
N LYS A 107 0.91 4.03 17.11
CA LYS A 107 2.01 3.47 16.31
C LYS A 107 3.04 4.56 16.02
N PRO A 108 4.28 4.45 16.53
CA PRO A 108 5.34 5.42 16.26
C PRO A 108 5.66 5.55 14.78
N ALA A 109 6.00 6.77 14.33
CA ALA A 109 6.29 7.04 12.93
C ALA A 109 7.43 6.17 12.35
N GLY A 110 8.44 5.87 13.18
CA GLY A 110 9.57 5.01 12.80
C GLY A 110 9.22 3.54 12.56
N GLU A 111 8.00 3.11 12.88
CA GLU A 111 7.53 1.72 12.74
C GLU A 111 6.45 1.58 11.65
N LEU A 112 6.13 2.66 10.92
CA LEU A 112 5.09 2.64 9.91
C LEU A 112 5.51 1.89 8.65
N LEU A 113 6.77 2.06 8.23
CA LEU A 113 7.30 1.46 7.01
C LEU A 113 7.75 0.01 7.26
N THR A 114 7.51 -0.85 6.28
CA THR A 114 8.09 -2.19 6.26
C THR A 114 9.56 -2.07 5.86
N ALA A 115 10.47 -2.49 6.73
CA ALA A 115 11.89 -2.50 6.43
C ALA A 115 12.23 -3.67 5.50
N PRO A 116 12.68 -3.42 4.26
CA PRO A 116 13.00 -4.49 3.33
C PRO A 116 14.38 -5.12 3.63
N VAL A 117 14.61 -6.32 3.11
CA VAL A 117 15.87 -7.05 3.22
C VAL A 117 16.47 -7.25 1.83
N LYS A 118 17.66 -6.70 1.61
CA LYS A 118 18.38 -6.84 0.33
C LYS A 118 19.25 -8.10 0.34
N SER A 119 19.10 -8.95 -0.68
CA SER A 119 19.94 -10.12 -0.95
C SER A 119 20.27 -10.21 -2.43
N GLY A 120 21.52 -9.92 -2.81
CA GLY A 120 21.91 -9.86 -4.22
C GLY A 120 21.09 -8.81 -4.98
N ALA A 121 20.38 -9.23 -6.03
CA ALA A 121 19.48 -8.37 -6.82
C ALA A 121 18.05 -8.29 -6.25
N GLU A 122 17.71 -9.11 -5.25
CA GLU A 122 16.39 -9.15 -4.63
C GLU A 122 16.29 -8.20 -3.44
N LEU A 123 15.19 -7.47 -3.35
CA LEU A 123 14.76 -6.65 -2.22
C LEU A 123 13.43 -7.21 -1.72
N ASP A 124 13.49 -8.06 -0.71
CA ASP A 124 12.33 -8.71 -0.09
C ASP A 124 11.66 -7.74 0.89
N PHE A 125 10.33 -7.72 0.94
CA PHE A 125 9.55 -7.03 1.96
C PHE A 125 8.94 -8.08 2.88
N PRO A 126 9.50 -8.33 4.07
CA PRO A 126 8.97 -9.35 4.98
C PRO A 126 7.55 -9.00 5.42
N ILE A 127 6.61 -9.91 5.18
CA ILE A 127 5.19 -9.77 5.53
C ILE A 127 4.85 -10.80 6.62
N PRO A 128 4.16 -10.42 7.72
CA PRO A 128 3.83 -11.32 8.81
C PRO A 128 2.55 -12.14 8.54
N VAL A 129 2.34 -12.60 7.31
CA VAL A 129 1.25 -13.51 6.93
C VAL A 129 1.75 -14.56 5.94
N ASP A 130 1.05 -15.69 5.88
CA ASP A 130 1.40 -16.80 5.01
C ASP A 130 0.72 -16.70 3.63
N ASP A 131 -0.26 -15.80 3.44
CA ASP A 131 -1.05 -15.69 2.21
C ASP A 131 -0.21 -15.31 0.98
N PHE A 132 0.79 -14.43 1.17
CA PHE A 132 1.63 -13.92 0.09
C PHE A 132 2.96 -13.37 0.60
N ALA A 133 3.90 -13.22 -0.32
CA ALA A 133 5.17 -12.52 -0.16
C ALA A 133 5.37 -11.53 -1.32
N PHE A 134 6.14 -10.48 -1.06
CA PHE A 134 6.44 -9.44 -2.03
C PHE A 134 7.93 -9.14 -2.09
N SER A 135 8.46 -9.00 -3.30
CA SER A 135 9.87 -8.69 -3.54
C SER A 135 10.03 -7.83 -4.79
N LEU A 136 11.05 -6.98 -4.82
CA LEU A 136 11.54 -6.29 -6.02
C LEU A 136 12.86 -6.91 -6.49
N HIS A 137 13.05 -7.00 -7.79
CA HIS A 137 14.28 -7.46 -8.40
C HIS A 137 14.85 -6.38 -9.29
N ASP A 138 16.09 -5.98 -9.02
CA ASP A 138 16.82 -5.08 -9.90
C ASP A 138 17.28 -5.86 -11.14
N LEU A 139 16.91 -5.37 -12.32
CA LEU A 139 17.28 -6.00 -13.59
C LEU A 139 18.63 -5.48 -14.08
N ALA A 140 19.42 -6.40 -14.64
CA ALA A 140 20.67 -6.10 -15.32
C ALA A 140 20.71 -6.80 -16.68
N LEU A 141 21.66 -6.42 -17.53
CA LEU A 141 21.87 -7.10 -18.83
C LEU A 141 22.25 -8.57 -18.64
N GLN A 142 22.94 -8.91 -17.55
CA GLN A 142 23.22 -10.28 -17.18
C GLN A 142 21.98 -10.90 -16.51
N GLU A 143 21.62 -12.10 -16.95
CA GLU A 143 20.48 -12.83 -16.40
C GLU A 143 20.66 -13.16 -14.91
N THR A 144 19.59 -12.98 -14.15
CA THR A 144 19.45 -13.47 -12.77
C THR A 144 18.29 -14.46 -12.71
N SER A 145 18.43 -15.51 -11.90
CA SER A 145 17.37 -16.50 -11.73
C SER A 145 16.37 -16.01 -10.69
N ILE A 146 15.08 -16.04 -11.04
CA ILE A 146 13.96 -15.74 -10.15
C ILE A 146 13.19 -17.05 -9.97
N GLY A 147 13.28 -17.61 -8.76
CA GLY A 147 12.67 -18.89 -8.40
C GLY A 147 11.81 -18.80 -7.15
N GLN A 148 10.80 -19.68 -7.08
CA GLN A 148 9.86 -19.81 -5.97
C GLN A 148 9.23 -21.21 -5.98
N HIS A 149 8.66 -21.66 -4.86
CA HIS A 149 7.92 -22.94 -4.80
C HIS A 149 6.43 -22.80 -5.15
N SER A 150 5.94 -21.57 -5.33
CA SER A 150 4.54 -21.25 -5.58
C SER A 150 4.30 -20.73 -6.98
N ALA A 151 3.04 -20.45 -7.32
CA ALA A 151 2.73 -19.53 -8.39
C ALA A 151 3.33 -18.14 -8.10
N ALA A 152 3.66 -17.39 -9.16
CA ALA A 152 4.12 -16.01 -9.05
C ALA A 152 3.52 -15.12 -10.14
N ILE A 153 3.28 -13.85 -9.82
CA ILE A 153 3.04 -12.79 -10.79
C ILE A 153 4.27 -11.89 -10.80
N LEU A 154 4.87 -11.73 -11.98
CA LEU A 154 5.96 -10.80 -12.25
C LEU A 154 5.40 -9.57 -12.94
N PHE A 155 5.67 -8.37 -12.41
CA PHE A 155 5.16 -7.10 -12.91
C PHE A 155 6.32 -6.12 -13.16
N CYS A 156 6.44 -5.63 -14.39
CA CYS A 156 7.48 -4.65 -14.73
C CYS A 156 7.09 -3.27 -14.17
N VAL A 157 7.84 -2.81 -13.17
CA VAL A 157 7.59 -1.52 -12.50
C VAL A 157 8.07 -0.37 -13.37
N GLU A 158 9.29 -0.51 -13.88
CA GLU A 158 9.98 0.48 -14.71
C GLU A 158 11.07 -0.22 -15.54
N GLY A 159 11.51 0.43 -16.62
CA GLY A 159 12.49 -0.14 -17.54
C GLY A 159 11.87 -1.13 -18.53
N GLU A 160 12.49 -2.27 -18.74
CA GLU A 160 11.98 -3.35 -19.60
C GLU A 160 12.56 -4.69 -19.10
N ALA A 161 11.69 -5.67 -18.88
CA ALA A 161 12.07 -7.00 -18.42
C ALA A 161 12.00 -8.01 -19.56
N VAL A 162 13.04 -8.82 -19.68
CA VAL A 162 13.10 -9.98 -20.57
C VAL A 162 13.10 -11.22 -19.70
N LEU A 163 12.00 -11.97 -19.75
CA LEU A 163 11.85 -13.26 -19.07
C LEU A 163 12.21 -14.38 -20.05
N ARG A 164 12.98 -15.36 -19.57
CA ARG A 164 13.37 -16.55 -20.34
C ARG A 164 13.16 -17.83 -19.54
N LYS A 165 12.54 -18.81 -20.18
CA LYS A 165 12.42 -20.21 -19.74
C LYS A 165 12.76 -21.09 -20.92
N ASP A 166 13.89 -21.79 -20.86
CA ASP A 166 14.45 -22.56 -21.97
C ASP A 166 14.55 -21.71 -23.26
N GLU A 167 13.81 -22.07 -24.31
CA GLU A 167 13.72 -21.34 -25.58
C GLU A 167 12.66 -20.24 -25.60
N GLN A 168 11.70 -20.26 -24.65
CA GLN A 168 10.64 -19.27 -24.59
C GLN A 168 11.19 -17.95 -24.03
N ARG A 169 10.85 -16.86 -24.72
CA ARG A 169 11.19 -15.49 -24.33
C ARG A 169 9.94 -14.62 -24.30
N LEU A 170 9.75 -13.89 -23.22
CA LEU A 170 8.67 -12.91 -23.05
C LEU A 170 9.25 -11.57 -22.63
N VAL A 171 8.79 -10.49 -23.25
CA VAL A 171 9.16 -9.12 -22.87
C VAL A 171 8.00 -8.50 -22.11
N LEU A 172 8.29 -7.84 -21.00
CA LEU A 172 7.35 -7.02 -20.23
C LEU A 172 7.86 -5.58 -20.21
N LYS A 173 7.05 -4.66 -20.72
CA LYS A 173 7.21 -3.21 -20.58
C LYS A 173 6.57 -2.72 -19.28
N PRO A 174 6.83 -1.48 -18.83
CA PRO A 174 6.27 -0.97 -17.58
C PRO A 174 4.74 -1.06 -17.58
N GLY A 175 4.18 -1.66 -16.53
CA GLY A 175 2.74 -1.92 -16.42
C GLY A 175 2.28 -3.29 -16.92
N GLU A 176 3.13 -4.05 -17.62
CA GLU A 176 2.82 -5.41 -18.05
C GLU A 176 3.22 -6.45 -17.00
N SER A 177 2.51 -7.58 -16.99
CA SER A 177 2.76 -8.68 -16.06
C SER A 177 2.67 -10.05 -16.71
N ALA A 178 3.39 -11.02 -16.13
CA ALA A 178 3.32 -12.43 -16.49
C ALA A 178 3.01 -13.29 -15.26
N PHE A 179 2.20 -14.33 -15.47
CA PHE A 179 1.99 -15.39 -14.49
C PHE A 179 2.97 -16.53 -14.74
N ILE A 180 3.63 -17.00 -13.68
CA ILE A 180 4.54 -18.15 -13.68
C ILE A 180 3.93 -19.22 -12.77
N GLY A 181 3.58 -20.37 -13.34
CA GLY A 181 3.14 -21.54 -12.57
C GLY A 181 4.26 -22.04 -11.65
N ALA A 182 3.89 -22.75 -10.57
CA ALA A 182 4.87 -23.28 -9.62
C ALA A 182 5.84 -24.28 -10.28
N ASP A 183 5.32 -25.12 -11.16
CA ASP A 183 6.03 -26.10 -11.98
C ASP A 183 6.95 -25.47 -13.04
N GLU A 184 6.69 -24.22 -13.42
CA GLU A 184 7.50 -23.47 -14.38
C GLU A 184 8.64 -22.69 -13.71
N SER A 185 8.80 -22.78 -12.40
CA SER A 185 9.93 -22.17 -11.70
C SER A 185 11.25 -22.92 -11.96
N PRO A 186 12.41 -22.25 -11.99
CA PRO A 186 12.62 -20.80 -12.04
C PRO A 186 12.57 -20.24 -13.47
N VAL A 187 12.50 -18.92 -13.59
CA VAL A 187 12.72 -18.17 -14.85
C VAL A 187 13.97 -17.30 -14.73
N ASN A 188 14.65 -17.05 -15.84
CA ASN A 188 15.72 -16.06 -15.90
C ASN A 188 15.15 -14.70 -16.29
N ALA A 189 15.60 -13.65 -15.61
CA ALA A 189 15.22 -12.27 -15.90
C ALA A 189 16.46 -11.42 -16.20
N SER A 190 16.38 -10.61 -17.24
CA SER A 190 17.36 -9.58 -17.59
C SER A 190 16.67 -8.33 -18.11
N GLY A 191 17.43 -7.24 -18.29
CA GLY A 191 16.94 -5.99 -18.83
C GLY A 191 17.40 -4.79 -18.00
N THR A 192 16.51 -3.80 -17.87
CA THR A 192 16.76 -2.59 -17.09
C THR A 192 15.57 -2.26 -16.20
N GLY A 193 15.81 -1.52 -15.12
CA GLY A 193 14.78 -1.12 -14.18
C GLY A 193 14.47 -2.22 -13.16
N ARG A 194 13.20 -2.35 -12.78
CA ARG A 194 12.77 -3.19 -11.66
C ARG A 194 11.57 -4.07 -12.00
N LEU A 195 11.62 -5.30 -11.51
CA LEU A 195 10.55 -6.28 -11.62
C LEU A 195 9.99 -6.59 -10.22
N ALA A 196 8.71 -6.32 -10.00
CA ALA A 196 7.99 -6.72 -8.80
C ALA A 196 7.53 -8.17 -8.93
N ARG A 197 7.59 -8.91 -7.81
CA ARG A 197 7.11 -10.28 -7.71
C ARG A 197 6.18 -10.42 -6.52
N VAL A 198 4.96 -10.89 -6.78
CA VAL A 198 4.05 -11.44 -5.78
C VAL A 198 4.09 -12.95 -5.89
N TYR A 199 4.31 -13.65 -4.77
CA TYR A 199 4.45 -15.10 -4.71
C TYR A 199 4.10 -15.59 -3.30
N ASN A 200 4.41 -16.84 -2.96
CA ASN A 200 4.25 -17.41 -1.63
C ASN A 200 5.57 -18.08 -1.17
N LYS A 201 5.92 -17.96 0.11
CA LYS A 201 7.18 -18.47 0.68
C LYS A 201 7.10 -19.90 1.23
N LEU A 202 5.88 -20.44 1.42
CA LEU A 202 5.66 -21.79 1.94
C LEU A 202 6.18 -22.89 0.99
#